data_AF-A0A9E3BNS3-F1
#
_entry.id   AF-A0A9E3BNS3-F1
#
_cell.length_a   1.000
_cell.length_b   1.000
_cell.length_c   1.000
_cell.angle_alpha   90.00
_cell.angle_beta   90.00
_cell.angle_gamma   90.00
#
_symmetry.space_group_name_H-M   'P 1'
#
loop_
_entity.id
_entity.type
_entity.pdbx_description
1 polymer ?
#
loop_
_entity_poly.entity_id
_entity_poly.type
_entity_poly.pdbx_seq_one_letter_code
_entity_poly.pdbx_strand_id
1 'polypeptide(L)'
;GAVVAGRLVGEKAFFAAYGALQEQVWKPVNPLLGEQERTRWTEHGEKRQREVLDQLYKQFRPVEPEFIHLADARYVTGNGRVPAQAGMLWRGRLSEVGGFSVGTVA
;
A
#
# COMPACT_ATOMS: atom_id res chain seq x y z
N GLY A 1 -19.72 4.68 -5.93
CA GLY A 1 -18.66 4.12 -5.07
C GLY A 1 -18.32 2.72 -5.53
N ALA A 2 -17.15 2.20 -5.16
CA ALA A 2 -16.73 0.83 -5.47
C ALA A 2 -16.27 0.14 -4.18
N VAL A 3 -16.52 -1.15 -4.06
CA VAL A 3 -15.99 -1.95 -2.95
C VAL A 3 -14.60 -2.46 -3.35
N VAL A 4 -13.60 -2.18 -2.53
CA VAL A 4 -12.24 -2.69 -2.70
C VAL A 4 -11.95 -3.66 -1.57
N ALA A 5 -11.63 -4.90 -1.91
CA ALA A 5 -11.25 -5.95 -0.96
C ALA A 5 -9.77 -6.28 -1.14
N GLY A 6 -9.09 -6.65 -0.07
CA GLY A 6 -7.69 -7.03 -0.09
C GLY A 6 -7.16 -7.30 1.30
N ARG A 7 -5.89 -7.66 1.38
CA ARG A 7 -5.20 -7.85 2.66
C ARG A 7 -4.65 -6.52 3.14
N LEU A 8 -5.05 -6.09 4.33
CA LEU A 8 -4.51 -4.88 4.96
C LEU A 8 -3.01 -5.04 5.20
N VAL A 9 -2.23 -4.04 4.79
CA VAL A 9 -0.78 -3.99 5.00
C VAL A 9 -0.38 -2.62 5.55
N GLY A 10 0.70 -2.58 6.33
CA GLY A 10 1.26 -1.31 6.82
C GLY A 10 1.93 -0.50 5.68
N GLU A 11 2.03 0.82 5.87
CA GLU A 11 2.60 1.76 4.89
C GLU A 11 4.02 1.35 4.42
N LYS A 12 4.90 0.95 5.34
CA LYS A 12 6.24 0.45 5.00
C LYS A 12 6.18 -0.75 4.05
N ALA A 13 5.34 -1.74 4.36
CA ALA A 13 5.21 -2.95 3.54
C ALA A 13 4.60 -2.63 2.16
N PHE A 14 3.64 -1.70 2.12
CA PHE A 14 3.06 -1.22 0.87
C PHE A 14 4.11 -0.60 -0.06
N PHE A 15 4.93 0.33 0.44
CA PHE A 15 5.94 0.99 -0.39
C PHE A 15 7.10 0.09 -0.78
N ALA A 16 7.47 -0.89 0.05
CA ALA A 16 8.43 -1.93 -0.33
C ALA A 16 7.89 -2.78 -1.50
N ALA A 17 6.62 -3.20 -1.45
CA ALA A 17 5.98 -3.93 -2.54
C ALA A 17 5.84 -3.07 -3.81
N TYR A 18 5.50 -1.79 -3.65
CA TYR A 18 5.40 -0.84 -4.77
C TYR A 18 6.77 -0.65 -5.46
N GLY A 19 7.84 -0.52 -4.69
CA GLY A 19 9.21 -0.47 -5.22
C GLY A 19 9.59 -1.73 -6.00
N ALA A 20 9.21 -2.92 -5.51
CA ALA A 20 9.42 -4.17 -6.23
C ALA A 20 8.66 -4.24 -7.57
N LEU A 21 7.43 -3.69 -7.63
CA LEU A 21 6.69 -3.58 -8.90
C LEU A 21 7.39 -2.60 -9.85
N GLN A 22 7.88 -1.46 -9.36
CA GLN A 22 8.63 -0.51 -10.18
C GLN A 22 9.91 -1.13 -10.74
N GLU A 23 10.65 -1.90 -9.94
CA GLU A 23 11.83 -2.63 -10.43
C GLU A 23 11.47 -3.52 -11.63
N GLN A 24 10.38 -4.30 -11.52
CA GLN A 24 9.95 -5.20 -12.60
C GLN A 24 9.61 -4.46 -13.89
N VAL A 25 9.04 -3.25 -13.78
CA VAL A 25 8.71 -2.40 -14.94
C VAL A 25 9.96 -1.85 -15.60
N TRP A 26 10.93 -1.37 -14.81
CA TRP A 26 12.10 -0.65 -15.34
C TRP A 26 13.27 -1.56 -15.71
N LYS A 27 13.43 -2.71 -15.05
CA LYS A 27 14.57 -3.62 -15.23
C LYS A 27 14.78 -4.08 -16.69
N PRO A 28 13.73 -4.34 -17.50
CA PRO A 28 13.91 -4.66 -18.92
C PRO A 28 14.45 -3.49 -19.77
N VAL A 29 14.25 -2.25 -19.33
CA VAL A 29 14.65 -1.03 -20.07
C VAL A 29 15.98 -0.49 -19.54
N ASN A 30 16.13 -0.41 -18.22
CA ASN A 30 17.32 0.06 -17.53
C ASN A 30 17.42 -0.64 -16.15
N PRO A 31 18.29 -1.66 -16.02
CA PRO A 31 18.46 -2.41 -14.76
C PRO A 31 18.85 -1.54 -13.57
N LEU A 32 19.75 -0.57 -13.77
CA LEU A 32 20.20 0.34 -12.72
C LEU A 32 19.06 1.23 -12.23
N LEU A 33 18.25 1.75 -13.15
CA LEU A 33 17.06 2.54 -12.79
C LEU A 33 16.03 1.69 -12.03
N GLY A 34 15.84 0.41 -12.42
CA GLY A 34 14.97 -0.51 -11.69
C GLY A 34 15.39 -0.70 -10.24
N GLU A 35 16.68 -0.93 -9.99
CA GLU A 35 17.22 -1.06 -8.63
C GLU A 35 17.12 0.25 -7.84
N GLN A 36 17.35 1.39 -8.49
CA GLN A 36 17.20 2.72 -7.89
C GLN A 36 15.75 2.97 -7.46
N GLU A 37 14.77 2.67 -8.31
CA GLU A 37 13.35 2.84 -7.97
C GLU A 37 12.93 1.91 -6.83
N ARG A 38 13.38 0.65 -6.83
CA ARG A 38 13.13 -0.28 -5.71
C ARG A 38 13.61 0.28 -4.38
N THR A 39 14.86 0.75 -4.38
CA THR A 39 15.52 1.31 -3.19
C THR A 39 14.80 2.56 -2.71
N ARG A 40 14.54 3.51 -3.63
CA ARG A 40 13.85 4.77 -3.35
C ARG A 40 12.51 4.57 -2.65
N TRP A 41 11.66 3.69 -3.17
CA TRP A 41 10.35 3.45 -2.58
C TRP A 41 10.43 2.68 -1.25
N THR A 42 11.36 1.75 -1.12
CA THR A 42 11.61 1.06 0.16
C THR A 42 12.03 2.06 1.23
N GLU A 43 13.03 2.90 0.95
CA GLU A 43 13.52 3.94 1.86
C GLU A 43 12.44 4.97 2.21
N HIS A 44 11.56 5.30 1.25
CA HIS A 44 10.41 6.16 1.51
C HIS A 44 9.49 5.58 2.59
N GLY A 45 9.10 4.31 2.46
CA GLY A 45 8.28 3.62 3.45
C GLY A 45 8.94 3.53 4.83
N GLU A 46 10.26 3.30 4.87
CA GLU A 46 11.02 3.30 6.12
C GLU A 46 11.11 4.67 6.77
N LYS A 47 11.31 5.72 5.98
CA LYS A 47 11.34 7.10 6.46
C LYS A 47 10.00 7.45 7.10
N ARG A 48 8.88 7.14 6.43
CA ARG A 48 7.53 7.36 6.97
C ARG A 48 7.33 6.62 8.29
N GLN A 49 7.71 5.35 8.38
CA GLN A 49 7.62 4.61 9.64
C GLN A 49 8.44 5.25 10.75
N ARG A 50 9.67 5.71 10.47
CA ARG A 50 10.50 6.42 11.45
C ARG A 50 9.83 7.72 11.92
N GLU A 51 9.25 8.50 11.01
CA GLU A 51 8.52 9.74 11.34
C GLU A 51 7.32 9.45 12.25
N VAL A 52 6.54 8.41 11.96
CA VAL A 52 5.39 7.99 12.79
C VAL A 52 5.84 7.59 14.19
N LEU A 53 6.89 6.77 14.30
CA LEU A 53 7.43 6.33 15.59
C LEU A 53 8.02 7.51 16.40
N ASP A 54 8.68 8.46 15.74
CA ASP A 54 9.20 9.66 16.38
C ASP A 54 8.07 10.53 16.96
N GLN A 55 7.00 10.73 16.18
CA GLN A 55 5.81 11.46 16.65
C GLN A 55 5.15 10.78 17.84
N LEU A 56 4.90 9.47 17.76
CA LEU A 56 4.22 8.73 18.82
C LEU A 56 5.05 8.64 20.11
N TYR A 57 6.33 8.30 20.01
CA TYR A 57 7.12 7.90 21.19
C TYR A 57 8.10 8.96 21.69
N LYS A 58 8.55 9.89 20.84
CA LYS A 58 9.44 10.98 21.29
C LYS A 58 8.71 12.29 21.50
N GLN A 59 7.73 12.56 20.65
CA GLN A 59 6.98 13.82 20.69
C GLN A 59 5.64 13.66 21.41
N PHE A 60 5.23 12.42 21.72
CA PHE A 60 3.94 12.09 22.35
C PHE A 60 2.74 12.72 21.63
N ARG A 61 2.82 12.80 20.30
CA ARG A 61 1.76 13.32 19.43
C ARG A 61 0.99 12.18 18.78
N PRO A 62 -0.36 12.22 18.79
CA PRO A 62 -1.14 11.25 18.04
C PRO A 62 -0.85 11.38 16.55
N VAL A 63 -0.74 10.24 15.87
CA VAL A 63 -0.61 10.18 14.41
C VAL A 63 -1.95 9.75 13.85
N GLU A 64 -2.51 10.56 12.97
CA GLU A 64 -3.76 10.25 12.28
C GLU A 64 -3.45 9.56 10.94
N PRO A 65 -3.88 8.29 10.74
CA PRO A 65 -3.68 7.62 9.47
C PRO A 65 -4.51 8.28 8.36
N GLU A 66 -3.84 8.75 7.30
CA GLU A 66 -4.51 9.42 6.18
C GLU A 66 -4.94 8.44 5.07
N PHE A 67 -4.33 7.25 5.02
CA PHE A 67 -4.49 6.28 3.93
C PHE A 67 -4.64 4.85 4.43
N ILE A 68 -5.45 4.07 3.71
CA ILE A 68 -5.50 2.61 3.81
C ILE A 68 -4.67 2.02 2.68
N HIS A 69 -3.89 0.99 3.00
CA HIS A 69 -3.06 0.26 2.07
C HIS A 69 -3.46 -1.22 2.04
N LEU A 70 -3.76 -1.73 0.84
CA LEU A 70 -4.13 -3.12 0.61
C LEU A 70 -3.13 -3.77 -0.33
N ALA A 71 -2.74 -4.99 -0.01
CA ALA A 71 -2.07 -5.93 -0.91
C ALA A 71 -3.08 -6.93 -1.48
N ASP A 72 -2.79 -7.45 -2.67
CA ASP A 72 -3.66 -8.38 -3.39
C ASP A 72 -5.10 -7.83 -3.55
N ALA A 73 -5.18 -6.51 -3.73
CA ALA A 73 -6.43 -5.78 -3.78
C ALA A 73 -7.24 -6.18 -5.01
N ARG A 74 -8.57 -6.07 -4.91
CA ARG A 74 -9.52 -6.32 -6.00
C ARG A 74 -10.74 -5.43 -5.82
N TYR A 75 -11.19 -4.83 -6.90
CA TYR A 75 -12.53 -4.26 -7.01
C TYR A 75 -13.56 -5.39 -7.02
N VAL A 76 -14.55 -5.29 -6.14
CA VAL A 76 -15.72 -6.17 -6.12
C VAL A 76 -16.81 -5.50 -6.94
N THR A 77 -17.27 -6.21 -7.96
CA THR A 77 -18.32 -5.79 -8.89
C THR A 77 -19.43 -6.83 -8.91
N GLY A 78 -20.59 -6.51 -9.47
CA GLY A 78 -21.68 -7.48 -9.64
C GLY A 78 -21.28 -8.71 -10.49
N ASN A 79 -20.29 -8.55 -11.37
CA ASN A 79 -19.81 -9.61 -12.27
C ASN A 79 -18.56 -10.33 -11.74
N GLY A 80 -18.17 -10.09 -10.47
CA GLY A 80 -17.01 -10.72 -9.85
C GLY A 80 -15.94 -9.74 -9.38
N ARG A 81 -14.68 -10.20 -9.30
CA ARG A 81 -13.55 -9.46 -8.73
C ARG A 81 -12.52 -9.11 -9.80
N VAL A 82 -12.09 -7.85 -9.84
CA VAL A 82 -11.13 -7.32 -10.82
C VAL A 82 -9.96 -6.61 -10.11
N PRO A 83 -8.69 -6.89 -10.43
CA PRO A 83 -8.24 -7.89 -11.40
C PRO A 83 -8.45 -9.33 -10.91
N ALA A 84 -8.50 -10.26 -11.86
CA ALA A 84 -8.61 -11.70 -11.57
C ALA A 84 -7.33 -12.26 -10.93
N GLN A 85 -6.18 -11.70 -11.30
CA GLN A 85 -4.86 -12.06 -10.77
C GLN A 85 -4.55 -11.29 -9.47
N ALA A 86 -3.73 -11.91 -8.61
CA ALA A 86 -3.21 -11.28 -7.39
C ALA A 86 -2.09 -10.27 -7.72
N GLY A 87 -1.64 -9.50 -6.73
CA GLY A 87 -0.54 -8.55 -6.88
C GLY A 87 -0.93 -7.09 -7.10
N MET A 88 -2.22 -6.75 -7.26
CA MET A 88 -2.62 -5.34 -7.26
C MET A 88 -2.42 -4.74 -5.87
N LEU A 89 -1.69 -3.64 -5.82
CA LEU A 89 -1.60 -2.77 -4.65
C LEU A 89 -2.68 -1.70 -4.75
N TRP A 90 -3.32 -1.38 -3.63
CA TRP A 90 -4.29 -0.30 -3.56
C TRP A 90 -4.00 0.63 -2.38
N ARG A 91 -4.03 1.94 -2.65
CA ARG A 91 -3.88 3.00 -1.65
C ARG A 91 -5.03 3.98 -1.83
N GLY A 92 -5.85 4.15 -0.79
CA GLY A 92 -6.98 5.08 -0.80
C GLY A 92 -6.98 5.99 0.42
N ARG A 93 -7.50 7.21 0.28
CA ARG A 93 -7.65 8.15 1.40
C ARG A 93 -8.69 7.64 2.37
N LEU A 94 -8.37 7.64 3.66
CA LEU A 94 -9.30 7.21 4.71
C LEU A 94 -10.56 8.10 4.74
N SER A 95 -10.41 9.40 4.46
CA SER A 95 -11.51 10.36 4.37
C SER A 95 -12.51 10.10 3.23
N GLU A 96 -12.16 9.25 2.26
CA GLU A 96 -13.03 8.88 1.13
C GLU A 96 -13.65 7.48 1.31
N VAL A 97 -13.37 6.81 2.43
CA VAL A 97 -13.93 5.49 2.74
C VAL A 97 -15.22 5.66 3.53
N GLY A 98 -16.35 5.40 2.87
CA GLY A 98 -17.68 5.49 3.51
C GLY A 98 -17.99 4.37 4.52
N GLY A 99 -17.19 3.31 4.56
CA GLY A 99 -17.32 2.19 5.50
C GLY A 99 -16.36 1.06 5.15
N PHE A 100 -16.03 0.23 6.13
CA PHE A 100 -15.15 -0.93 5.95
C PHE A 100 -15.55 -2.09 6.87
N SER A 101 -15.13 -3.29 6.51
CA SER A 101 -15.24 -4.49 7.35
C SER A 101 -13.87 -5.12 7.45
N VAL A 102 -13.51 -5.61 8.63
CA VAL A 102 -12.23 -6.30 8.90
C VAL A 102 -12.52 -7.70 9.39
N GLY A 103 -11.83 -8.68 8.82
CA GLY A 103 -11.97 -10.09 9.17
C GLY A 103 -12.52 -10.93 8.02
N THR A 104 -13.00 -12.11 8.35
CA THR A 104 -13.60 -13.06 7.43
C THR A 104 -15.09 -13.16 7.71
N VAL A 105 -15.91 -13.12 6.66
CA VAL A 105 -17.32 -13.53 6.79
C VAL A 105 -17.32 -15.06 6.72
N ALA A 106 -17.74 -15.70 7.81
CA ALA A 106 -17.94 -17.14 7.89
C ALA A 106 -19.22 -17.54 7.14
#